data_AF-A0A4Q7VHA5-F1
#
_entry.id   AF-A0A4Q7VHA5-F1
#
_cell.length_a   1.000
_cell.length_b   1.000
_cell.length_c   1.000
_cell.angle_alpha   90.00
_cell.angle_beta   90.00
_cell.angle_gamma   90.00
#
_symmetry.space_group_name_H-M   'P 1'
#
loop_
_entity.id
_entity.type
_entity.pdbx_description
1 polymer ?
#
loop_
_entity_poly.entity_id
_entity_poly.type
_entity_poly.pdbx_seq_one_letter_code
_entity_poly.pdbx_strand_id
1 'polypeptide(L)'
;MTPNEIIGWMGSILFAICGLPQVIHTFKTQKVDDLNELFIWLWFLGEVFTFWYIIIDDITNKVYHIPLYFNYLFNLIMVFYLIYAKYRYNSKPTSLAILKRRVIK
;
A
#
# COMPACT_ATOMS: atom_id res chain seq x y z
N MET A 1 15.54 14.16 -21.75
CA MET A 1 15.38 13.67 -20.38
C MET A 1 16.72 13.79 -19.70
N THR A 2 16.82 14.57 -18.62
CA THR A 2 18.04 14.72 -17.83
C THR A 2 18.34 13.43 -17.05
N PRO A 3 19.59 13.17 -16.62
CA PRO A 3 19.90 11.98 -15.81
C PRO A 3 19.03 11.88 -14.54
N ASN A 4 18.71 13.02 -13.91
CA ASN A 4 17.86 13.08 -12.72
C ASN A 4 16.42 12.64 -13.01
N GLU A 5 15.88 13.06 -14.16
CA GLU A 5 14.53 12.64 -14.59
C GLU A 5 14.49 11.13 -14.83
N ILE A 6 15.50 10.54 -15.47
CA ILE A 6 15.55 9.09 -15.72
C ILE A 6 15.51 8.31 -14.40
N ILE A 7 16.34 8.70 -13.44
CA ILE A 7 16.39 8.05 -12.11
C ILE A 7 15.04 8.19 -11.39
N GLY A 8 14.42 9.37 -11.45
CA GLY A 8 13.11 9.62 -10.86
C GLY A 8 12.01 8.73 -11.48
N TRP A 9 11.96 8.64 -12.80
CA TRP A 9 11.00 7.78 -13.51
C TRP A 9 11.22 6.30 -13.20
N MET A 10 12.47 5.83 -13.19
CA MET A 10 12.78 4.45 -12.81
C MET A 10 12.36 4.14 -11.37
N GLY A 11 12.67 5.03 -10.42
CA GLY A 11 12.27 4.89 -9.03
C GLY A 11 10.75 4.82 -8.87
N SER A 12 10.02 5.72 -9.53
CA SER A 12 8.56 5.74 -9.52
C SER A 12 7.96 4.45 -10.05
N ILE A 13 8.45 3.94 -11.20
CA ILE A 13 7.95 2.68 -11.77
C ILE A 13 8.22 1.51 -10.84
N LEU A 14 9.42 1.41 -10.28
CA LEU A 14 9.77 0.33 -9.34
C LEU A 14 8.89 0.37 -8.09
N PHE A 15 8.62 1.55 -7.52
CA PHE A 15 7.69 1.70 -6.40
C PHE A 15 6.24 1.41 -6.77
N ALA A 16 5.82 1.68 -8.01
CA ALA A 16 4.47 1.35 -8.47
C ALA A 16 4.22 -0.16 -8.47
N ILE A 17 5.24 -0.96 -8.80
CA ILE A 17 5.09 -2.40 -9.02
C ILE A 17 5.66 -3.26 -7.89
N CYS A 18 6.39 -2.70 -6.93
CA CYS A 18 7.05 -3.50 -5.89
C CYS A 18 6.08 -4.28 -5.00
N GLY A 19 4.86 -3.79 -4.83
CA GLY A 19 3.78 -4.49 -4.12
C GLY A 19 3.18 -5.67 -4.88
N LEU A 20 3.32 -5.67 -6.21
CA LEU A 20 2.64 -6.63 -7.09
C LEU A 20 3.11 -8.08 -6.88
N PRO A 21 4.42 -8.39 -6.78
CA PRO A 21 4.89 -9.73 -6.44
C PRO A 21 4.27 -10.27 -5.16
N GLN A 22 4.14 -9.44 -4.12
CA GLN A 22 3.54 -9.84 -2.84
C GLN A 22 2.05 -10.14 -2.99
N VAL A 23 1.30 -9.28 -3.71
CA VAL A 23 -0.12 -9.51 -4.03
C VAL A 23 -0.32 -10.81 -4.78
N ILE A 24 0.46 -11.04 -5.84
CA ILE A 24 0.39 -12.26 -6.66
C ILE A 24 0.71 -13.49 -5.81
N HIS A 25 1.76 -13.42 -4.99
CA HIS A 25 2.13 -14.52 -4.10
C HIS A 25 1.00 -14.85 -3.13
N THR A 26 0.48 -13.86 -2.41
CA THR A 26 -0.63 -14.04 -1.45
C THR A 26 -1.92 -14.52 -2.13
N PHE A 27 -2.21 -14.07 -3.35
CA PHE A 27 -3.35 -14.57 -4.12
C PHE A 27 -3.22 -16.04 -4.48
N LYS A 28 -2.03 -16.49 -4.91
CA LYS A 28 -1.78 -17.88 -5.29
C LYS A 28 -1.70 -18.83 -4.10
N THR A 29 -1.05 -18.41 -3.02
CA THR A 29 -0.80 -19.29 -1.88
C THR A 29 -1.91 -19.24 -0.84
N GLN A 30 -2.69 -18.16 -0.79
CA GLN A 30 -3.64 -17.84 0.27
C GLN A 30 -3.00 -17.94 1.68
N LYS A 31 -1.69 -17.71 1.77
CA LYS A 31 -0.95 -17.71 3.02
C LYS A 31 -0.47 -16.29 3.34
N VAL A 32 -0.65 -15.91 4.59
CA VAL A 32 -0.37 -14.55 5.11
C VAL A 32 0.37 -14.61 6.44
N ASP A 33 0.90 -15.76 6.82
CA ASP A 33 1.58 -15.94 8.11
C ASP A 33 2.85 -15.08 8.19
N ASP A 34 3.59 -14.98 7.09
CA ASP A 34 4.82 -14.19 6.98
C ASP A 34 4.57 -12.70 6.73
N LEU A 35 3.33 -12.32 6.42
CA LEU A 35 2.96 -10.93 6.14
C LEU A 35 2.71 -10.18 7.45
N ASN A 36 3.62 -9.29 7.83
CA ASN A 36 3.51 -8.52 9.07
C ASN A 36 2.30 -7.54 9.02
N GLU A 37 1.43 -7.62 10.03
CA GLU A 37 0.21 -6.80 10.11
C GLU A 37 0.51 -5.29 10.30
N LEU A 38 1.50 -4.95 11.12
CA LEU A 38 1.89 -3.56 11.34
C LEU A 38 2.47 -2.96 10.05
N PHE A 39 3.29 -3.72 9.33
CA PHE A 39 3.87 -3.30 8.05
C PHE A 39 2.79 -2.90 7.03
N ILE A 40 1.78 -3.75 6.81
CA ILE A 40 0.72 -3.45 5.82
C ILE A 40 -0.15 -2.26 6.23
N TRP A 41 -0.38 -2.05 7.54
CA TRP A 41 -1.11 -0.87 8.02
C TRP A 41 -0.31 0.42 7.90
N LEU A 42 0.98 0.39 8.25
CA LEU A 42 1.87 1.53 8.06
C LEU A 42 1.99 1.89 6.58
N TRP A 43 2.11 0.88 5.71
CA TRP A 43 2.13 1.09 4.27
C TRP A 43 0.83 1.72 3.78
N PHE A 44 -0.33 1.16 4.14
CA PHE A 44 -1.63 1.73 3.75
C PHE A 44 -1.81 3.18 4.21
N LEU A 45 -1.49 3.49 5.46
CA LEU A 45 -1.57 4.85 5.99
C LEU A 45 -0.59 5.79 5.26
N GLY A 46 0.62 5.34 4.98
CA GLY A 46 1.61 6.08 4.21
C GLY A 46 1.13 6.43 2.81
N GLU A 47 0.55 5.46 2.09
CA GLU A 47 -0.04 5.66 0.76
C GLU A 47 -1.19 6.67 0.81
N VAL A 48 -2.11 6.54 1.78
CA VAL A 48 -3.25 7.46 1.96
C VAL A 48 -2.78 8.89 2.21
N PHE A 49 -1.87 9.08 3.17
CA PHE A 49 -1.38 10.41 3.52
C PHE A 49 -0.60 11.06 2.37
N THR A 50 0.23 10.28 1.67
CA THR A 50 1.03 10.79 0.55
C THR A 50 0.15 11.13 -0.65
N PHE A 51 -0.83 10.28 -0.96
CA PHE A 51 -1.79 10.56 -2.04
C PHE A 51 -2.58 11.83 -1.77
N TRP A 52 -3.06 12.03 -0.54
CA TRP A 52 -3.77 13.24 -0.14
C TRP A 52 -2.88 14.49 -0.20
N TYR A 53 -1.63 14.38 0.26
CA TYR A 53 -0.64 15.45 0.17
C TYR A 53 -0.42 15.90 -1.27
N ILE A 54 -0.19 14.96 -2.20
CA ILE A 54 0.05 15.28 -3.62
C ILE A 54 -1.18 15.95 -4.24
N ILE A 55 -2.40 15.46 -3.94
CA ILE A 55 -3.63 16.09 -4.45
C ILE A 55 -3.73 17.56 -4.00
N ILE A 56 -3.47 17.84 -2.72
CA ILE A 56 -3.53 19.21 -2.20
C ILE A 56 -2.47 20.09 -2.86
N ASP A 57 -1.23 19.59 -2.96
CA ASP A 57 -0.12 20.33 -3.55
C ASP A 57 -0.38 20.65 -5.03
N ASP A 58 -0.83 19.67 -5.81
CA ASP A 58 -1.13 19.82 -7.24
C ASP A 58 -2.29 20.80 -7.50
N ILE A 59 -3.33 20.77 -6.67
CA ILE A 59 -4.44 21.74 -6.76
C ILE A 59 -3.93 23.16 -6.44
N THR A 60 -3.06 23.30 -5.45
CA THR A 60 -2.51 24.60 -5.03
C THR A 60 -1.58 25.19 -6.10
N ASN A 61 -0.73 24.35 -6.69
CA ASN A 61 0.28 24.75 -7.67
C ASN A 61 -0.24 24.73 -9.11
N LYS A 62 -1.45 24.19 -9.37
CA LYS A 62 -2.06 23.98 -10.69
C LYS A 62 -1.17 23.14 -11.64
N VAL A 63 -0.38 22.23 -11.07
CA VAL A 63 0.45 21.26 -11.80
C VAL A 63 -0.08 19.88 -11.48
N TYR A 64 -0.48 19.11 -12.48
CA TYR A 64 -1.07 17.79 -12.26
C TYR A 64 -0.08 16.66 -12.58
N HIS A 65 0.30 15.89 -11.56
CA HIS A 65 1.20 14.76 -11.70
C HIS A 65 0.42 13.45 -11.90
N ILE A 66 -0.26 13.32 -13.03
CA ILE A 66 -1.10 12.15 -13.37
C ILE A 66 -0.40 10.78 -13.17
N PRO A 67 0.89 10.59 -13.55
CA PRO A 67 1.58 9.32 -13.30
C PRO A 67 1.72 8.97 -11.81
N LEU A 68 1.90 9.98 -10.94
CA LEU A 68 1.96 9.77 -9.51
C LEU A 68 0.59 9.32 -9.00
N TYR A 69 -0.50 9.96 -9.41
CA TYR A 69 -1.84 9.55 -8.97
C TYR A 69 -2.13 8.09 -9.30
N PHE A 70 -1.78 7.66 -10.51
CA PHE A 70 -1.95 6.26 -10.90
C PHE A 70 -1.10 5.32 -10.02
N ASN A 71 0.14 5.69 -9.73
CA ASN A 71 1.04 4.93 -8.86
C ASN A 71 0.44 4.73 -7.45
N TYR A 72 0.11 5.82 -6.77
CA TYR A 72 -0.45 5.77 -5.42
C TYR A 72 -1.82 5.06 -5.39
N LEU A 73 -2.68 5.30 -6.37
CA LEU A 73 -3.97 4.61 -6.46
C LEU A 73 -3.79 3.10 -6.67
N PHE A 74 -2.86 2.69 -7.53
CA PHE A 74 -2.56 1.29 -7.78
C PHE A 74 -1.98 0.61 -6.53
N ASN A 75 -1.04 1.27 -5.84
CA ASN A 75 -0.51 0.79 -4.56
C ASN A 75 -1.58 0.69 -3.47
N LEU A 76 -2.51 1.65 -3.41
CA LEU A 76 -3.63 1.64 -2.47
C LEU A 76 -4.54 0.41 -2.67
N ILE A 77 -4.82 0.03 -3.93
CA ILE A 77 -5.58 -1.18 -4.25
C ILE A 77 -4.82 -2.44 -3.81
N MET A 78 -3.51 -2.49 -4.09
CA MET A 78 -2.67 -3.63 -3.72
C MET A 78 -2.60 -3.83 -2.21
N VAL A 79 -2.30 -2.77 -1.44
CA VAL A 79 -2.21 -2.86 0.02
C VAL A 79 -3.58 -3.14 0.65
N PHE A 80 -4.66 -2.59 0.09
CA PHE A 80 -6.02 -2.90 0.53
C PHE A 80 -6.34 -4.39 0.37
N TYR A 81 -5.98 -4.99 -0.78
CA TYR A 81 -6.11 -6.43 -0.98
C TYR A 81 -5.29 -7.23 0.04
N LEU A 82 -4.06 -6.82 0.34
CA LEU A 82 -3.22 -7.50 1.33
C LEU A 82 -3.78 -7.41 2.76
N ILE A 83 -4.35 -6.26 3.13
CA ILE A 83 -5.10 -6.08 4.38
C ILE A 83 -6.27 -7.06 4.40
N TYR A 84 -7.11 -7.07 3.36
CA TYR A 84 -8.23 -8.01 3.26
C TYR A 84 -7.77 -9.47 3.40
N ALA A 85 -6.72 -9.87 2.67
CA ALA A 85 -6.15 -11.21 2.73
C ALA A 85 -5.63 -11.54 4.13
N LYS A 86 -5.02 -10.58 4.83
CA LYS A 86 -4.53 -10.75 6.20
C LYS A 86 -5.66 -10.97 7.20
N TYR A 87 -6.86 -10.46 6.97
CA TYR A 87 -8.01 -10.76 7.83
C TYR A 87 -8.76 -12.03 7.39
N ARG A 88 -8.72 -12.39 6.10
CA ARG A 88 -9.45 -13.54 5.55
C ARG A 88 -8.73 -14.88 5.71
N TYR A 89 -7.43 -14.91 5.46
CA TYR A 89 -6.63 -16.14 5.36
C TYR A 89 -5.74 -16.38 6.59
N ASN A 90 -5.72 -15.47 7.54
CA ASN A 90 -4.85 -15.60 8.68
C ASN A 90 -5.36 -16.67 9.64
N SER A 91 -4.52 -17.68 9.87
CA SER A 91 -4.81 -18.79 10.78
C SER A 91 -4.70 -18.37 12.24
N LYS A 92 -3.94 -17.30 12.54
CA LYS A 92 -3.74 -16.76 13.88
C LYS A 92 -4.60 -15.52 14.09
N PRO A 93 -5.12 -15.27 15.31
CA PRO A 93 -5.87 -14.05 15.58
C PRO A 93 -4.98 -12.82 15.33
N THR A 94 -5.47 -11.88 14.52
CA THR A 94 -4.81 -10.60 14.27
C THR A 94 -4.76 -9.73 15.54
N SER A 95 -3.88 -8.74 15.53
CA SER A 95 -3.74 -7.76 16.62
C SER A 95 -5.07 -7.08 16.93
N LEU A 96 -5.85 -6.74 15.90
CA LEU A 96 -7.21 -6.21 16.05
C LEU A 96 -8.17 -7.22 16.71
N ALA A 97 -8.09 -8.50 16.34
CA ALA A 97 -8.93 -9.55 16.94
C ALA A 97 -8.57 -9.78 18.42
N ILE A 98 -7.29 -9.70 18.79
CA ILE A 98 -6.82 -9.78 20.17
C ILE A 98 -7.30 -8.56 20.96
N LEU A 99 -7.17 -7.36 20.40
CA LEU A 99 -7.63 -6.12 21.03
C LEU A 99 -9.15 -6.14 21.26
N LYS A 100 -9.93 -6.51 20.24
CA LYS A 100 -11.39 -6.67 20.35
C LYS A 100 -11.79 -7.63 21.48
N ARG A 101 -11.07 -8.75 21.62
CA ARG A 101 -11.29 -9.70 22.73
C ARG A 101 -10.94 -9.12 24.11
N ARG A 102 -9.98 -8.19 24.20
CA ARG A 102 -9.64 -7.51 25.46
C ARG A 102 -10.61 -6.40 25.84
N VAL A 103 -11.16 -5.69 24.86
CA VAL A 103 -12.09 -4.55 25.11
C VAL A 103 -13.51 -5.01 25.43
N ILE A 104 -13.95 -6.16 24.88
CA ILE A 104 -15.30 -6.69 25.11
C ILE A 104 -15.39 -7.55 26.39
N LYS A 105 -14.25 -7.88 27.02
CA LYS A 105 -14.18 -8.61 28.28
C LYS A 105 -14.25 -7.66 29.46
#